data_AF-A0AA37Q3S4-F1
#
_entry.id   AF-A0AA37Q3S4-F1
#
_cell.length_a   1.000
_cell.length_b   1.000
_cell.length_c   1.000
_cell.angle_alpha   90.00
_cell.angle_beta   90.00
_cell.angle_gamma   90.00
#
_symmetry.space_group_name_H-M   'P 1'
#
loop_
_entity.id
_entity.type
_entity.pdbx_description
1 polymer ?
#
loop_
_entity_poly.entity_id
_entity_poly.type
_entity_poly.pdbx_seq_one_letter_code
_entity_poly.pdbx_strand_id
1 'polypeptide(L)'
;MFEQLRASFRAMLDAARSPDDRRAVLADMKDSVVRARMGIDDLKQGVALAQRRLDEGRAELETIRRRRTLAANVGDTETVSVADRFEALQAERVGVLERKLETQQAELALVEREVAEMTTDLRRAMDGVPLRAPGEPSARATEAAAAAEVDDLLDPHAGLRDEIDALGRQQTRVSREADADARLAELKRRLGK
;
A
#
# COMPACT_ATOMS: atom_id res chain seq x y z
N MET A 1 -1.33 17.63 2.88
CA MET A 1 -1.90 17.15 1.60
C MET A 1 -2.85 15.98 1.84
N PHE A 2 -2.42 14.88 2.45
CA PHE A 2 -3.28 13.73 2.78
C PHE A 2 -4.48 14.08 3.66
N GLU A 3 -4.31 14.96 4.65
CA GLU A 3 -5.44 15.46 5.47
C GLU A 3 -6.55 16.14 4.65
N GLN A 4 -6.17 16.92 3.62
CA GLN A 4 -7.15 17.55 2.73
C GLN A 4 -7.83 16.51 1.83
N LEU A 5 -7.08 15.52 1.36
CA LEU A 5 -7.61 14.40 0.57
C LEU A 5 -8.62 13.60 1.39
N ARG A 6 -8.29 13.29 2.64
CA ARG A 6 -9.16 12.59 3.59
C ARG A 6 -10.40 13.39 3.96
N ALA A 7 -10.26 14.70 4.18
CA ALA A 7 -11.40 15.58 4.40
C ALA A 7 -12.34 15.61 3.18
N SER A 8 -11.78 15.67 1.97
CA SER A 8 -12.56 15.63 0.73
C SER A 8 -13.25 14.28 0.51
N PHE A 9 -12.56 13.17 0.81
CA PHE A 9 -13.11 11.81 0.77
C PHE A 9 -14.33 11.66 1.68
N ARG A 10 -14.25 12.21 2.90
CA ARG A 10 -15.38 12.21 3.84
C ARG A 10 -16.53 13.10 3.39
N ALA A 11 -16.24 14.29 2.87
CA ALA A 11 -17.28 15.16 2.34
C ALA A 11 -18.06 14.48 1.18
N MET A 12 -17.35 13.70 0.35
CA MET A 12 -17.97 12.89 -0.71
C MET A 12 -18.88 11.78 -0.15
N LEU A 13 -18.45 11.10 0.91
CA LEU A 13 -19.25 10.08 1.61
C LEU A 13 -20.59 10.62 2.13
N ASP A 14 -20.60 11.83 2.67
CA ASP A 14 -21.81 12.45 3.22
C ASP A 14 -22.77 13.00 2.13
N ALA A 15 -22.27 13.23 0.92
CA ALA A 15 -23.02 13.90 -0.15
C ALA A 15 -23.94 12.97 -0.98
N ALA A 16 -23.74 11.64 -0.91
CA ALA A 16 -24.35 10.66 -1.82
C ALA A 16 -25.85 10.40 -1.54
N ARG A 17 -26.72 11.29 -2.02
CA ARG A 17 -28.18 11.27 -1.75
C ARG A 17 -29.03 10.55 -2.81
N SER A 18 -28.55 10.35 -4.04
CA SER A 18 -29.27 9.64 -5.11
C SER A 18 -28.46 8.48 -5.73
N PRO A 19 -29.09 7.49 -6.42
CA PRO A 19 -28.38 6.35 -7.01
C PRO A 19 -27.36 6.69 -8.10
N ASP A 20 -27.63 7.71 -8.93
CA ASP A 20 -26.68 8.17 -9.93
C ASP A 20 -25.54 8.99 -9.30
N ASP A 21 -25.85 9.81 -8.29
CA ASP A 21 -24.83 10.52 -7.51
C ASP A 21 -23.92 9.55 -6.76
N ARG A 22 -24.44 8.42 -6.28
CA ARG A 22 -23.66 7.37 -5.62
C ARG A 22 -22.59 6.78 -6.54
N ARG A 23 -22.89 6.54 -7.82
CA ARG A 23 -21.90 6.01 -8.76
C ARG A 23 -20.80 7.01 -9.06
N ALA A 24 -21.15 8.28 -9.25
CA ALA A 24 -20.18 9.35 -9.44
C ALA A 24 -19.29 9.53 -8.19
N VAL A 25 -19.88 9.56 -7.00
CA VAL A 25 -19.17 9.63 -5.73
C VAL A 25 -18.22 8.44 -5.54
N LEU A 26 -18.65 7.21 -5.84
CA LEU A 26 -17.80 6.03 -5.74
C LEU A 26 -16.61 6.08 -6.71
N ALA A 27 -16.79 6.62 -7.92
CA ALA A 27 -15.71 6.83 -8.87
C ALA A 27 -14.68 7.85 -8.34
N ASP A 28 -15.15 9.00 -7.83
CA ASP A 28 -14.27 10.02 -7.24
C ASP A 28 -13.54 9.52 -5.98
N MET A 29 -14.19 8.68 -5.19
CA MET A 29 -13.59 8.01 -4.04
C MET A 29 -12.48 7.03 -4.48
N LYS A 30 -12.73 6.22 -5.52
CA LYS A 30 -11.72 5.33 -6.10
C LYS A 30 -10.51 6.12 -6.59
N ASP A 31 -10.73 7.21 -7.32
CA ASP A 31 -9.65 8.09 -7.81
C ASP A 31 -8.85 8.75 -6.69
N SER A 32 -9.51 9.07 -5.58
CA SER A 32 -8.86 9.63 -4.39
C SER A 32 -7.95 8.61 -3.70
N VAL A 33 -8.41 7.35 -3.56
CA VAL A 33 -7.59 6.25 -3.01
C VAL A 33 -6.40 5.94 -3.91
N VAL A 34 -6.58 5.93 -5.24
CA VAL A 34 -5.49 5.73 -6.19
C VAL A 34 -4.42 6.83 -6.05
N ARG A 35 -4.84 8.11 -6.01
CA ARG A 35 -3.92 9.24 -5.78
C ARG A 35 -3.19 9.13 -4.44
N ALA A 36 -3.89 8.70 -3.38
CA ALA A 36 -3.30 8.49 -2.08
C ALA A 36 -2.20 7.39 -2.11
N ARG A 37 -2.44 6.29 -2.83
CA ARG A 37 -1.49 5.19 -3.00
C ARG A 37 -0.25 5.60 -3.78
N MET A 38 -0.40 6.38 -4.85
CA MET A 38 0.74 6.95 -5.57
C MET A 38 1.61 7.81 -4.64
N GLY A 39 0.98 8.61 -3.77
CA GLY A 39 1.71 9.39 -2.77
C GLY A 39 2.43 8.53 -1.72
N ILE A 40 1.92 7.34 -1.38
CA ILE A 40 2.64 6.38 -0.52
C ILE A 40 3.89 5.87 -1.20
N ASP A 41 3.82 5.54 -2.49
CA ASP A 41 4.98 5.05 -3.24
C ASP A 41 6.07 6.13 -3.33
N ASP A 42 5.69 7.39 -3.54
CA ASP A 42 6.61 8.53 -3.49
C ASP A 42 7.27 8.69 -2.11
N LEU A 43 6.49 8.54 -1.03
CA LEU A 43 7.02 8.57 0.34
C LEU A 43 7.98 7.42 0.62
N LYS A 44 7.66 6.19 0.16
CA LYS A 44 8.55 5.02 0.26
C LYS A 44 9.86 5.24 -0.45
N GLN A 45 9.83 5.79 -1.66
CA GLN A 45 11.03 6.16 -2.39
C GLN A 45 11.83 7.23 -1.64
N GLY A 46 11.16 8.24 -1.09
CA GLY A 46 11.77 9.26 -0.25
C GLY A 46 12.51 8.69 0.96
N VAL A 47 11.87 7.77 1.70
CA VAL A 47 12.45 7.05 2.84
C VAL A 47 13.67 6.23 2.40
N ALA A 48 13.57 5.51 1.27
CA ALA A 48 14.68 4.72 0.75
C ALA A 48 15.89 5.60 0.37
N LEU A 49 15.66 6.77 -0.21
CA LEU A 49 16.71 7.74 -0.52
C LEU A 49 17.33 8.33 0.76
N ALA A 50 16.51 8.65 1.76
CA ALA A 50 16.99 9.15 3.05
C ALA A 50 17.86 8.11 3.77
N GLN A 51 17.46 6.83 3.75
CA GLN A 51 18.23 5.72 4.29
C GLN A 51 19.59 5.60 3.60
N ARG A 52 19.65 5.63 2.26
CA ARG A 52 20.93 5.57 1.53
C ARG A 52 21.86 6.71 1.91
N ARG A 53 21.35 7.94 2.00
CA ARG A 53 22.13 9.11 2.43
C ARG A 53 22.65 8.99 3.87
N LEU A 54 21.86 8.37 4.75
CA LEU A 54 22.28 8.09 6.12
C LEU A 54 23.41 7.06 6.16
N ASP A 55 23.31 6.01 5.36
CA ASP A 55 24.34 4.95 5.27
C ASP A 55 25.66 5.50 4.70
N GLU A 56 25.58 6.32 3.65
CA GLU A 56 26.72 7.07 3.11
C GLU A 56 27.37 7.95 4.19
N GLY A 57 26.55 8.73 4.91
CA GLY A 57 27.03 9.61 5.98
C GLY A 57 27.72 8.87 7.13
N ARG A 58 27.22 7.68 7.49
CA ARG A 58 27.82 6.79 8.50
C ARG A 58 29.15 6.21 8.02
N ALA A 59 29.23 5.78 6.77
CA ALA A 59 30.48 5.26 6.19
C ALA A 59 31.57 6.34 6.09
N GLU A 60 31.19 7.57 5.76
CA GLU A 60 32.09 8.74 5.80
C GLU A 60 32.60 8.99 7.23
N LEU A 61 31.71 8.99 8.23
CA LEU A 61 32.07 9.17 9.64
C LEU A 61 33.06 8.10 10.13
N GLU A 62 32.82 6.83 9.79
CA GLU A 62 33.73 5.74 10.10
C GLU A 62 35.10 5.95 9.43
N THR A 63 35.13 6.42 8.18
CA THR A 63 36.36 6.72 7.47
C THR A 63 37.16 7.85 8.13
N ILE A 64 36.49 8.91 8.59
CA ILE A 64 37.12 10.00 9.35
C ILE A 64 37.73 9.45 10.64
N ARG A 65 36.99 8.63 11.41
CA ARG A 65 37.48 8.01 12.65
C ARG A 65 38.69 7.11 12.44
N ARG A 66 38.68 6.30 11.38
CA ARG A 66 39.83 5.45 11.01
C ARG A 66 41.05 6.28 10.65
N ARG A 67 40.88 7.33 9.84
CA ARG A 67 41.98 8.24 9.47
C ARG A 67 42.54 9.00 10.67
N ARG A 68 41.69 9.45 11.58
CA ARG A 68 42.09 10.06 12.85
C ARG A 68 42.97 9.11 13.68
N THR A 69 42.56 7.85 13.81
CA THR A 69 43.30 6.83 14.54
C THR A 69 44.67 6.57 13.91
N LEU A 70 44.73 6.47 12.57
CA LEU A 70 45.99 6.32 11.85
C LEU A 70 46.93 7.51 12.06
N ALA A 71 46.41 8.74 11.97
CA ALA A 71 47.19 9.95 12.20
C ALA A 71 47.73 10.01 13.65
N ALA A 72 46.91 9.63 14.62
CA ALA A 72 47.33 9.53 16.03
C ALA A 72 48.47 8.52 16.22
N ASN A 73 48.40 7.36 15.57
CA ASN A 73 49.44 6.32 15.66
C ASN A 73 50.79 6.75 15.07
N VAL A 74 50.80 7.67 14.10
CA VAL A 74 52.02 8.20 13.47
C VAL A 74 52.49 9.51 14.12
N GLY A 75 51.72 10.04 15.08
CA GLY A 75 52.06 11.29 15.78
C GLY A 75 51.75 12.57 14.99
N ASP A 76 50.92 12.48 13.94
CA ASP A 76 50.48 13.64 13.16
C ASP A 76 49.34 14.37 13.88
N THR A 77 49.74 15.30 14.76
CA THR A 77 48.80 16.08 15.59
C THR A 77 47.93 17.05 14.79
N GLU A 78 48.41 17.55 13.65
CA GLU A 78 47.65 18.47 12.80
C GLU A 78 46.48 17.73 12.15
N THR A 79 46.75 16.57 11.54
CA THR A 79 45.71 15.73 10.94
C THR A 79 44.70 15.24 11.98
N VAL A 80 45.13 14.90 13.20
CA VAL A 80 44.20 14.55 14.29
C VAL A 80 43.26 15.72 14.61
N SER A 81 43.78 16.95 14.75
CA SER A 81 42.96 18.13 15.04
C SER A 81 41.95 18.47 13.94
N VAL A 82 42.33 18.23 12.68
CA VAL A 82 41.45 18.40 11.53
C VAL A 82 40.37 17.32 11.53
N ALA A 83 40.75 16.07 11.74
CA ALA A 83 39.83 14.95 11.80
C ALA A 83 38.82 15.09 12.95
N ASP A 84 39.22 15.61 14.11
CA ASP A 84 38.32 15.91 15.23
C ASP A 84 37.19 16.88 14.84
N ARG A 85 37.53 17.96 14.12
CA ARG A 85 36.53 18.94 13.64
C ARG A 85 35.58 18.33 12.62
N PHE A 86 36.11 17.55 11.67
CA PHE A 86 35.27 16.87 10.66
C PHE A 86 34.42 15.76 11.27
N GLU A 87 34.94 15.03 12.27
CA GLU A 87 34.19 14.01 12.99
C GLU A 87 32.98 14.63 13.70
N ALA A 88 33.17 15.74 14.41
CA ALA A 88 32.09 16.44 15.10
C ALA A 88 31.00 16.91 14.12
N LEU A 89 31.39 17.58 13.03
CA LEU A 89 30.45 18.07 12.02
C LEU A 89 29.68 16.92 11.34
N GLN A 90 30.39 15.85 10.96
CA GLN A 90 29.76 14.73 10.29
C GLN A 90 28.85 13.94 11.25
N ALA A 91 29.23 13.78 12.52
CA ALA A 91 28.39 13.16 13.54
C ALA A 91 27.09 13.95 13.75
N GLU A 92 27.15 15.28 13.78
CA GLU A 92 25.96 16.13 13.86
C GLU A 92 25.06 15.94 12.64
N ARG A 93 25.64 15.95 11.43
CA ARG A 93 24.91 15.73 10.17
C ARG A 93 24.22 14.37 10.14
N VAL A 94 24.91 13.31 10.56
CA VAL A 94 24.35 11.95 10.70
C VAL A 94 23.17 11.97 11.67
N GLY A 95 23.31 12.58 12.85
CA GLY A 95 22.23 12.66 13.83
C GLY A 95 21.01 13.48 13.36
N VAL A 96 21.19 14.45 12.47
CA VAL A 96 20.06 15.14 11.79
C VAL A 96 19.38 14.21 10.78
N LEU A 97 20.15 13.45 10.00
CA LEU A 97 19.60 12.51 9.02
C LEU A 97 18.82 11.37 9.69
N GLU A 98 19.29 10.86 10.83
CA GLU A 98 18.61 9.84 11.62
C GLU A 98 17.22 10.30 12.07
N ARG A 99 17.14 11.49 12.68
CA ARG A 99 15.85 12.07 13.12
C ARG A 99 14.89 12.32 11.95
N LYS A 100 15.42 12.77 10.81
CA LYS A 100 14.62 12.96 9.59
C LYS A 100 14.05 11.64 9.10
N LEU A 101 14.87 10.60 9.03
CA LEU A 101 14.44 9.28 8.60
C LEU A 101 13.37 8.71 9.54
N GLU A 102 13.57 8.82 10.85
CA GLU A 102 12.59 8.37 11.85
C GLU A 102 11.24 9.09 11.66
N THR A 103 11.26 10.41 11.48
CA THR A 103 10.05 11.20 11.23
C THR A 103 9.36 10.75 9.94
N GLN A 104 10.11 10.57 8.85
CA GLN A 104 9.55 10.14 7.56
C GLN A 104 8.97 8.72 7.62
N GLN A 105 9.58 7.81 8.38
CA GLN A 105 9.06 6.46 8.60
C GLN A 105 7.76 6.49 9.43
N ALA A 106 7.70 7.33 10.46
CA ALA A 106 6.49 7.51 11.27
C ALA A 106 5.33 8.13 10.45
N GLU A 107 5.62 9.12 9.61
CA GLU A 107 4.66 9.71 8.68
C GLU A 107 4.15 8.69 7.67
N LEU A 108 5.06 7.92 7.05
CA LEU A 108 4.68 6.85 6.11
C LEU A 108 3.73 5.85 6.77
N ALA A 109 4.06 5.37 7.97
CA ALA A 109 3.22 4.43 8.71
C ALA A 109 1.83 5.01 9.04
N LEU A 110 1.73 6.32 9.30
CA LEU A 110 0.45 6.99 9.52
C LEU A 110 -0.37 7.03 8.22
N VAL A 111 0.24 7.45 7.11
CA VAL A 111 -0.41 7.54 5.82
C VAL A 111 -0.87 6.17 5.31
N GLU A 112 -0.07 5.13 5.49
CA GLU A 112 -0.43 3.75 5.12
C GLU A 112 -1.68 3.28 5.88
N ARG A 113 -1.78 3.56 7.19
CA ARG A 113 -2.98 3.27 7.98
C ARG A 113 -4.20 4.04 7.46
N GLU A 114 -4.04 5.33 7.14
CA GLU A 114 -5.15 6.15 6.62
C GLU A 114 -5.66 5.66 5.26
N VAL A 115 -4.78 5.24 4.36
CA VAL A 115 -5.18 4.69 3.06
C VAL A 115 -5.88 3.33 3.22
N ALA A 116 -5.44 2.50 4.16
CA ALA A 116 -6.14 1.26 4.50
C ALA A 116 -7.56 1.53 5.03
N GLU A 117 -7.72 2.55 5.88
CA GLU A 117 -9.05 3.00 6.34
C GLU A 117 -9.92 3.47 5.17
N MET A 118 -9.42 4.37 4.33
CA MET A 118 -10.17 4.89 3.17
C MET A 118 -10.60 3.77 2.22
N THR A 119 -9.76 2.76 2.03
CA THR A 119 -10.11 1.61 1.18
C THR A 119 -11.21 0.76 1.81
N THR A 120 -11.14 0.54 3.12
CA THR A 120 -12.19 -0.19 3.85
C THR A 120 -13.54 0.53 3.73
N ASP A 121 -13.53 1.87 3.87
CA ASP A 121 -14.73 2.70 3.72
C ASP A 121 -15.27 2.69 2.28
N LEU A 122 -14.39 2.74 1.27
CA LEU A 122 -14.78 2.60 -0.14
C LEU A 122 -15.48 1.27 -0.40
N ARG A 123 -14.94 0.15 0.12
CA ARG A 123 -15.54 -1.17 -0.07
C ARG A 123 -16.92 -1.27 0.57
N ARG A 124 -17.08 -0.78 1.81
CA ARG A 124 -18.39 -0.72 2.47
C ARG A 124 -19.40 0.10 1.67
N ALA A 125 -18.96 1.23 1.12
CA ALA A 125 -19.80 2.05 0.26
C ALA A 125 -20.20 1.33 -1.04
N MET A 126 -19.30 0.53 -1.64
CA MET A 126 -19.61 -0.32 -2.79
C MET A 126 -20.59 -1.45 -2.47
N ASP A 127 -20.44 -2.08 -1.30
CA ASP A 127 -21.30 -3.16 -0.82
C ASP A 127 -22.68 -2.65 -0.32
N GLY A 128 -22.90 -1.33 -0.34
CA GLY A 128 -24.13 -0.69 0.14
C GLY A 128 -24.32 -0.78 1.66
N VAL A 129 -23.24 -1.10 2.40
CA VAL A 129 -23.23 -1.18 3.85
C VAL A 129 -23.10 0.24 4.41
N PRO A 130 -23.93 0.65 5.38
CA PRO A 130 -23.82 1.97 5.98
C PRO A 130 -22.42 2.20 6.57
N LEU A 131 -21.91 3.41 6.34
CA LEU A 131 -20.59 3.83 6.79
C LEU A 131 -20.52 3.99 8.31
N ARG A 132 -19.28 4.04 8.78
CA ARG A 132 -18.93 3.60 10.12
C ARG A 132 -19.20 4.55 11.29
N ALA A 133 -19.72 5.75 11.18
CA ALA A 133 -19.68 6.71 12.30
C ALA A 133 -18.26 7.04 12.85
N PRO A 134 -18.03 8.28 13.33
CA PRO A 134 -16.70 8.72 13.70
C PRO A 134 -16.20 8.01 14.98
N GLY A 135 -15.02 7.38 14.91
CA GLY A 135 -14.30 6.91 16.11
C GLY A 135 -14.55 5.47 16.54
N GLU A 136 -15.35 4.68 15.83
CA GLU A 136 -15.32 3.23 16.05
C GLU A 136 -13.90 2.68 15.76
N PRO A 137 -13.44 1.54 16.31
CA PRO A 137 -12.13 0.94 16.01
C PRO A 137 -12.20 -0.05 14.83
N SER A 138 -11.34 0.08 13.82
CA SER A 138 -11.45 -0.75 12.61
C SER A 138 -11.08 -2.19 12.95
N ALA A 139 -11.82 -3.18 12.43
CA ALA A 139 -11.35 -4.56 12.50
C ALA A 139 -9.99 -4.59 11.80
N ARG A 140 -8.93 -4.99 12.51
CA ARG A 140 -7.56 -4.99 12.00
C ARG A 140 -7.48 -5.89 10.76
N ALA A 141 -7.69 -5.33 9.58
CA ALA A 141 -7.14 -5.88 8.36
C ALA A 141 -5.62 -5.71 8.48
N THR A 142 -4.87 -6.80 8.32
CA THR A 142 -3.42 -6.70 8.21
C THR A 142 -3.07 -5.87 6.99
N GLU A 143 -2.03 -5.04 7.05
CA GLU A 143 -1.62 -4.14 5.95
C GLU A 143 -1.44 -4.90 4.62
N ALA A 144 -0.96 -6.14 4.68
CA ALA A 144 -0.84 -7.02 3.51
C ALA A 144 -2.19 -7.49 2.95
N ALA A 145 -3.18 -7.76 3.80
CA ALA A 145 -4.53 -8.13 3.35
C ALA A 145 -5.25 -6.92 2.76
N ALA A 146 -5.12 -5.74 3.39
CA ALA A 146 -5.67 -4.51 2.85
C ALA A 146 -5.05 -4.19 1.48
N ALA A 147 -3.73 -4.27 1.34
CA ALA A 147 -3.05 -4.03 0.07
C ALA A 147 -3.48 -5.00 -1.04
N ALA A 148 -3.62 -6.30 -0.73
CA ALA A 148 -4.08 -7.30 -1.69
C ALA A 148 -5.55 -7.09 -2.10
N GLU A 149 -6.41 -6.74 -1.14
CA GLU A 149 -7.82 -6.44 -1.41
C GLU A 149 -8.01 -5.15 -2.23
N VAL A 150 -7.17 -4.13 -2.02
CA VAL A 150 -7.17 -2.90 -2.84
C VAL A 150 -6.79 -3.21 -4.27
N ASP A 151 -5.76 -4.04 -4.47
CA ASP A 151 -5.25 -4.37 -5.81
C ASP A 151 -6.32 -5.09 -6.65
N ASP A 152 -7.06 -6.00 -6.01
CA ASP A 152 -8.20 -6.69 -6.63
C ASP A 152 -9.37 -5.73 -6.97
N LEU A 153 -9.64 -4.74 -6.11
CA LEU A 153 -10.73 -3.78 -6.27
C LEU A 153 -10.41 -2.67 -7.30
N LEU A 154 -9.12 -2.40 -7.51
CA LEU A 154 -8.62 -1.46 -8.51
C LEU A 154 -8.33 -2.12 -9.86
N ASP A 155 -8.22 -3.46 -9.93
CA ASP A 155 -7.99 -4.20 -11.17
C ASP A 155 -9.13 -3.92 -12.18
N PRO A 156 -8.82 -3.30 -13.35
CA PRO A 156 -9.79 -3.10 -14.42
C PRO A 156 -10.44 -4.40 -14.91
N HIS A 157 -9.77 -5.54 -14.67
CA HIS A 157 -10.22 -6.86 -15.05
C HIS A 157 -10.96 -7.61 -13.93
N ALA A 158 -11.18 -7.02 -12.75
CA ALA A 158 -11.91 -7.68 -11.66
C ALA A 158 -13.30 -8.17 -12.12
N GLY A 159 -14.05 -7.32 -12.84
CA GLY A 159 -15.34 -7.69 -13.42
C GLY A 159 -15.26 -8.76 -14.51
N LEU A 160 -14.13 -8.84 -15.23
CA LEU A 160 -13.89 -9.87 -16.24
C LEU A 160 -13.56 -11.23 -15.60
N ARG A 161 -12.90 -11.25 -14.44
CA ARG A 161 -12.65 -12.48 -13.68
C ARG A 161 -13.95 -13.09 -13.17
N ASP A 162 -14.84 -12.28 -12.63
CA ASP A 162 -16.17 -12.72 -12.20
C ASP A 162 -17.00 -13.29 -13.36
N GLU A 163 -16.90 -12.67 -14.55
CA GLU A 163 -17.55 -13.14 -15.77
C GLU A 163 -16.97 -14.47 -16.27
N ILE A 164 -15.64 -14.62 -16.28
CA ILE A 164 -14.95 -15.88 -16.64
C ILE A 164 -15.34 -17.01 -15.68
N ASP A 165 -15.42 -16.74 -14.38
CA ASP A 165 -15.82 -17.71 -13.38
C ASP A 165 -17.30 -18.11 -13.52
N ALA A 166 -18.17 -17.16 -13.86
CA ALA A 166 -19.57 -17.45 -14.16
C ALA A 166 -19.70 -18.34 -15.41
N LEU A 167 -18.94 -18.04 -16.47
CA LEU A 167 -18.89 -18.85 -17.69
C LEU A 167 -18.34 -20.26 -17.43
N GLY A 168 -17.29 -20.40 -16.60
CA GLY A 168 -16.75 -21.70 -16.21
C GLY A 168 -17.76 -22.57 -15.44
N ARG A 169 -18.53 -21.96 -14.53
CA ARG A 169 -19.63 -22.64 -13.84
C ARG A 169 -20.75 -23.06 -14.79
N GLN A 170 -21.07 -22.23 -15.79
CA GLN A 170 -22.08 -22.56 -16.81
C GLN A 170 -21.62 -23.73 -17.69
N GLN A 171 -20.37 -23.70 -18.16
CA GLN A 171 -19.79 -24.76 -18.99
C GLN A 171 -19.73 -26.10 -18.25
N THR A 172 -19.44 -26.07 -16.95
CA THR A 172 -19.45 -27.27 -16.10
C THR A 172 -20.85 -27.88 -15.97
N ARG A 173 -21.92 -27.06 -15.92
CA ARG A 173 -23.30 -27.57 -15.91
C ARG A 173 -23.67 -28.21 -17.25
N VAL A 174 -23.35 -27.54 -18.35
CA VAL A 174 -23.60 -28.04 -19.71
C VAL A 174 -22.88 -29.38 -19.94
N SER A 175 -21.62 -29.51 -19.51
CA SER A 175 -20.89 -30.78 -19.60
C SER A 175 -21.55 -31.90 -18.79
N ARG A 176 -22.01 -31.61 -17.57
CA ARG A 176 -22.68 -32.60 -16.72
C ARG A 176 -24.04 -33.01 -17.28
N GLU A 177 -24.77 -32.09 -17.88
CA GLU A 177 -26.05 -32.37 -18.57
C GLU A 177 -25.81 -33.25 -19.81
N ALA A 178 -24.81 -32.92 -20.63
CA ALA A 178 -24.43 -33.73 -21.79
C ALA A 178 -23.99 -35.16 -21.39
N ASP A 179 -23.22 -35.29 -20.30
CA ASP A 179 -22.81 -36.59 -19.76
C ASP A 179 -24.00 -37.40 -19.21
N ALA A 180 -24.97 -36.72 -18.57
CA ALA A 180 -26.19 -37.34 -18.09
C ALA A 180 -27.06 -37.83 -19.26
N ASP A 181 -27.20 -37.03 -20.32
CA ASP A 181 -27.94 -37.39 -21.53
C ASP A 181 -27.30 -38.57 -22.27
N ALA A 182 -25.97 -38.61 -22.35
CA ALA A 182 -25.24 -39.73 -22.94
C ALA A 182 -25.49 -41.04 -22.17
N ARG A 183 -25.44 -40.98 -20.82
CA ARG A 183 -25.74 -42.14 -19.95
C ARG A 183 -27.19 -42.59 -20.07
N LEU A 184 -28.13 -41.64 -20.18
CA LEU A 184 -29.55 -41.95 -20.40
C LEU A 184 -29.78 -42.59 -21.77
N ALA A 185 -29.10 -42.12 -22.82
CA ALA A 185 -29.19 -42.71 -24.15
C ALA A 185 -28.65 -44.14 -24.18
N GLU A 186 -27.54 -44.40 -23.48
CA GLU A 186 -26.98 -45.75 -23.35
C GLU A 186 -27.91 -46.69 -22.56
N LEU A 187 -28.53 -46.21 -21.48
CA LEU A 187 -29.51 -46.98 -20.72
C LEU A 187 -30.76 -47.30 -21.55
N LYS A 188 -31.27 -46.33 -22.34
CA LYS A 188 -32.39 -46.56 -23.27
C LYS A 188 -32.05 -47.64 -24.30
N ARG A 189 -30.85 -47.57 -24.89
CA ARG A 189 -30.34 -48.57 -25.84
C ARG A 189 -30.23 -49.96 -25.22
N ARG A 190 -29.82 -50.08 -23.95
CA ARG A 190 -29.74 -51.37 -23.23
C ARG A 190 -31.10 -51.92 -22.80
N LEU A 191 -32.10 -51.06 -22.61
CA LEU A 191 -33.45 -51.44 -22.18
C LEU A 191 -34.42 -51.74 -23.34
N GLY A 192 -33.95 -51.69 -24.60
CA GLY A 192 -34.71 -52.21 -25.74
C GLY A 192 -35.91 -51.36 -26.15
N LYS A 193 -35.81 -50.03 -26.07
CA LYS A 193 -36.64 -49.09 -26.82
C LYS A 193 -35.78 -48.09 -27.58
#